data_AF-A0A521NS68-F1
#
_entry.id   AF-A0A521NS68-F1
#
_cell.length_a   1.000
_cell.length_b   1.000
_cell.length_c   1.000
_cell.angle_alpha   90.00
_cell.angle_beta   90.00
_cell.angle_gamma   90.00
#
_symmetry.space_group_name_H-M   'P 1'
#
loop_
_entity.id
_entity.type
_entity.pdbx_description
1 polymer ?
#
loop_
_entity_poly.entity_id
_entity_poly.type
_entity_poly.pdbx_seq_one_letter_code
_entity_poly.pdbx_strand_id
1 'polypeptide(L)'
;LSGSGWGLKWDFIIVHESGHEWFANSITSKDLADMWIHEGFTNYSETLFTDYVYGKQAGNEYNYGSRRGIQNDKPIIGPYGVNKEGSGDMYPKSGNMLHSIRHAMNDDEKFREMLRFMGKKFYHQTVTTEDIQQVVSQFFGSNVNKIFDQYLRTTQVPVFEYAISADKTKLSYRYTNCVDGFNLPIFLHTSKGGLLLGPESNKWNTKELKPGDWATFPLKEIEKNFYVQVKQGSL
;
A
#
# COMPACT_ATOMS: atom_id res chain seq x y z
N LEU A 1 -5.70 -0.66 -17.18
CA LEU A 1 -4.77 0.50 -17.31
C LEU A 1 -5.11 1.58 -16.30
N SER A 2 -4.10 2.20 -15.69
CA SER A 2 -4.21 3.20 -14.61
C SER A 2 -4.92 4.51 -14.98
N GLY A 3 -5.10 4.83 -16.27
CA GLY A 3 -5.75 6.09 -16.66
C GLY A 3 -4.93 7.36 -16.35
N SER A 4 -3.71 7.24 -15.84
CA SER A 4 -2.78 8.35 -15.61
C SER A 4 -2.04 8.80 -16.88
N GLY A 5 -2.18 8.06 -17.98
CA GLY A 5 -1.43 8.25 -19.22
C GLY A 5 -0.06 7.57 -19.24
N TRP A 6 0.52 7.23 -18.08
CA TRP A 6 1.82 6.54 -18.00
C TRP A 6 1.79 5.14 -18.61
N GLY A 7 0.72 4.37 -18.37
CA GLY A 7 0.55 3.02 -18.94
C GLY A 7 0.31 2.97 -20.45
N LEU A 8 0.27 4.12 -21.14
CA LEU A 8 0.23 4.18 -22.60
C LEU A 8 1.63 4.33 -23.22
N LYS A 9 2.66 4.54 -22.41
CA LYS A 9 4.05 4.76 -22.86
C LYS A 9 4.88 3.48 -22.97
N TRP A 10 4.32 2.37 -22.51
CA TRP A 10 4.94 1.04 -22.49
C TRP A 10 3.81 0.01 -22.46
N ASP A 11 4.10 -1.23 -22.85
CA ASP A 11 3.09 -2.29 -22.86
C ASP A 11 2.95 -2.92 -21.47
N PHE A 12 1.80 -2.69 -20.85
CA PHE A 12 1.57 -3.14 -19.49
C PHE A 12 1.61 -4.65 -19.35
N ILE A 13 1.14 -5.39 -20.37
CA ILE A 13 1.06 -6.84 -20.30
C ILE A 13 2.46 -7.44 -20.25
N ILE A 14 3.41 -6.91 -21.02
CA ILE A 14 4.78 -7.43 -21.07
C ILE A 14 5.43 -7.35 -19.69
N VAL A 15 5.31 -6.21 -19.00
CA VAL A 15 5.91 -6.04 -17.67
C VAL A 15 5.17 -6.88 -16.62
N HIS A 16 3.84 -6.97 -16.73
CA HIS A 16 3.02 -7.79 -15.84
C HIS A 16 3.45 -9.26 -15.91
N GLU A 17 3.44 -9.83 -17.12
CA GLU A 17 3.85 -11.22 -17.37
C GLU A 17 5.31 -11.46 -17.01
N SER A 18 6.19 -10.48 -17.24
CA SER A 18 7.60 -10.58 -16.79
C SER A 18 7.72 -10.60 -15.27
N GLY A 19 6.81 -9.95 -14.54
CA GLY A 19 6.73 -10.00 -13.09
C GLY A 19 6.46 -11.42 -12.57
N HIS A 20 5.74 -12.23 -13.35
CA HIS A 20 5.39 -13.60 -12.96
C HIS A 20 6.60 -14.52 -12.82
N GLU A 21 7.72 -14.20 -13.46
CA GLU A 21 8.99 -14.93 -13.29
C GLU A 21 9.42 -15.03 -11.81
N TRP A 22 9.15 -13.99 -11.00
CA TRP A 22 9.40 -14.02 -9.56
C TRP A 22 8.16 -14.46 -8.78
N PHE A 23 7.00 -13.86 -9.04
CA PHE A 23 5.78 -14.09 -8.27
C PHE A 23 4.73 -14.82 -9.11
N ALA A 24 4.46 -16.07 -8.75
CA ALA A 24 3.78 -17.14 -9.50
C ALA A 24 4.73 -18.26 -9.90
N ASN A 25 5.73 -17.98 -10.76
CA ASN A 25 6.61 -19.03 -11.30
C ASN A 25 7.63 -19.50 -10.26
N SER A 26 8.37 -18.58 -9.64
CA SER A 26 9.38 -18.94 -8.61
C SER A 26 8.79 -19.02 -7.20
N ILE A 27 7.94 -18.06 -6.84
CA ILE A 27 7.21 -18.02 -5.56
C ILE A 27 5.73 -18.23 -5.84
N THR A 28 5.21 -19.42 -5.53
CA THR A 28 3.82 -19.78 -5.83
C THR A 28 2.96 -19.70 -4.56
N SER A 29 1.68 -19.34 -4.63
CA SER A 29 0.78 -19.43 -3.49
C SER A 29 0.45 -20.89 -3.24
N LYS A 30 0.29 -21.26 -1.97
CA LYS A 30 -0.07 -22.63 -1.60
C LYS A 30 -1.55 -22.96 -1.88
N ASP A 31 -2.39 -21.94 -1.91
CA ASP A 31 -3.83 -22.04 -2.18
C ASP A 31 -4.26 -20.86 -3.09
N LEU A 32 -5.30 -21.04 -3.90
CA LEU A 32 -5.88 -19.97 -4.72
C LEU A 32 -6.52 -18.87 -3.87
N ALA A 33 -6.86 -19.16 -2.61
CA ALA A 33 -7.25 -18.13 -1.64
C ALA A 33 -6.20 -17.01 -1.51
N ASP A 34 -4.92 -17.33 -1.71
CA ASP A 34 -3.78 -16.40 -1.63
C ASP A 34 -3.31 -15.92 -3.02
N MET A 35 -4.15 -15.98 -4.07
CA MET A 35 -3.79 -15.59 -5.44
C MET A 35 -3.25 -14.16 -5.57
N TRP A 36 -3.57 -13.28 -4.61
CA TRP A 36 -3.01 -11.93 -4.53
C TRP A 36 -1.47 -11.91 -4.47
N ILE A 37 -0.81 -12.98 -4.00
CA ILE A 37 0.65 -13.09 -3.99
C ILE A 37 1.19 -13.07 -5.42
N HIS A 38 0.46 -13.64 -6.37
CA HIS A 38 0.81 -13.60 -7.79
C HIS A 38 0.48 -12.22 -8.33
N GLU A 39 -0.82 -11.96 -8.42
CA GLU A 39 -1.37 -10.83 -9.17
C GLU A 39 -1.07 -9.48 -8.53
N GLY A 40 -0.95 -9.43 -7.21
CA GLY A 40 -0.68 -8.20 -6.48
C GLY A 40 0.77 -7.74 -6.64
N PHE A 41 1.73 -8.67 -6.59
CA PHE A 41 3.14 -8.34 -6.81
C PHE A 41 3.46 -8.09 -8.28
N THR A 42 2.85 -8.83 -9.21
CA THR A 42 2.98 -8.57 -10.65
C THR A 42 2.34 -7.25 -11.04
N ASN A 43 1.14 -6.94 -10.53
CA ASN A 43 0.55 -5.61 -10.73
C ASN A 43 1.41 -4.50 -10.10
N TYR A 44 2.10 -4.76 -8.98
CA TYR A 44 3.00 -3.78 -8.40
C TYR A 44 4.31 -3.61 -9.20
N SER A 45 4.76 -4.63 -9.93
CA SER A 45 5.93 -4.53 -10.82
C SER A 45 5.74 -3.45 -11.89
N GLU A 46 4.51 -3.26 -12.38
CA GLU A 46 4.10 -2.18 -13.28
C GLU A 46 4.38 -0.78 -12.69
N THR A 47 4.10 -0.61 -11.39
CA THR A 47 4.37 0.62 -10.65
C THR A 47 5.88 0.84 -10.52
N LEU A 48 6.62 -0.20 -10.17
CA LEU A 48 8.08 -0.15 -10.01
C LEU A 48 8.79 0.12 -11.35
N PHE A 49 8.29 -0.46 -12.44
CA PHE A 49 8.81 -0.20 -13.79
C PHE A 49 8.58 1.27 -14.18
N THR A 50 7.37 1.79 -13.95
CA THR A 50 7.07 3.20 -14.23
C THR A 50 7.93 4.13 -13.41
N ASP A 51 8.13 3.83 -12.11
CA ASP A 51 9.04 4.55 -11.23
C ASP A 51 10.48 4.54 -11.77
N TYR A 52 10.98 3.36 -12.14
CA TYR A 52 12.36 3.21 -12.63
C TYR A 52 12.62 3.95 -13.94
N VAL A 53 11.68 3.88 -14.90
CA VAL A 53 11.88 4.44 -16.24
C VAL A 53 11.55 5.94 -16.30
N TYR A 54 10.52 6.39 -15.56
CA TYR A 54 9.98 7.74 -15.67
C TYR A 54 10.04 8.56 -14.38
N GLY A 55 10.60 7.99 -13.31
CA GLY A 55 10.80 8.62 -12.01
C GLY A 55 9.67 8.36 -11.01
N LYS A 56 9.98 8.56 -9.73
CA LYS A 56 9.10 8.29 -8.58
C LYS A 56 7.72 8.92 -8.69
N GLN A 57 7.61 10.15 -9.20
CA GLN A 57 6.32 10.81 -9.39
C GLN A 57 5.43 10.04 -10.38
N ALA A 58 6.01 9.60 -11.52
CA ALA A 58 5.26 8.83 -12.51
C ALA A 58 4.79 7.48 -11.94
N GLY A 59 5.63 6.81 -11.14
CA GLY A 59 5.26 5.61 -10.40
C GLY A 59 4.07 5.83 -9.46
N ASN A 60 4.13 6.87 -8.62
CA ASN A 60 3.04 7.22 -7.71
C ASN A 60 1.74 7.53 -8.48
N GLU A 61 1.81 8.29 -9.57
CA GLU A 61 0.65 8.63 -10.41
C GLU A 61 0.05 7.41 -11.11
N TYR A 62 0.89 6.46 -11.56
CA TYR A 62 0.45 5.19 -12.11
C TYR A 62 -0.29 4.35 -11.08
N ASN A 63 0.28 4.18 -9.89
CA ASN A 63 -0.32 3.39 -8.81
C ASN A 63 -1.63 4.01 -8.31
N TYR A 64 -1.65 5.33 -8.11
CA TYR A 64 -2.87 6.05 -7.76
C TYR A 64 -3.96 5.90 -8.84
N GLY A 65 -3.57 6.01 -10.12
CA GLY A 65 -4.51 5.84 -11.23
C GLY A 65 -5.11 4.43 -11.30
N SER A 66 -4.35 3.38 -10.96
CA SER A 66 -4.86 2.00 -10.97
C SER A 66 -6.01 1.78 -9.99
N ARG A 67 -6.15 2.64 -8.96
CA ARG A 67 -7.28 2.61 -8.00
C ARG A 67 -8.65 2.69 -8.65
N ARG A 68 -8.77 3.28 -9.84
CA ARG A 68 -10.04 3.32 -10.59
C ARG A 68 -10.61 1.94 -10.90
N GLY A 69 -9.77 0.90 -10.89
CA GLY A 69 -10.17 -0.48 -11.10
C GLY A 69 -10.64 -1.18 -9.81
N ILE A 70 -10.37 -0.60 -8.63
CA ILE A 70 -10.71 -1.22 -7.35
C ILE A 70 -12.21 -1.09 -7.11
N GLN A 71 -12.90 -2.22 -6.95
CA GLN A 71 -14.35 -2.28 -6.73
C GLN A 71 -14.73 -2.32 -5.25
N ASN A 72 -13.87 -2.90 -4.40
CA ASN A 72 -14.16 -3.29 -3.02
C ASN A 72 -15.45 -4.12 -2.89
N ASP A 73 -15.67 -5.05 -3.81
CA ASP A 73 -16.89 -5.86 -3.93
C ASP A 73 -16.96 -7.01 -2.90
N LYS A 74 -15.82 -7.66 -2.65
CA LYS A 74 -15.65 -8.76 -1.69
C LYS A 74 -14.19 -8.85 -1.23
N PRO A 75 -13.87 -9.64 -0.19
CA PRO A 75 -12.48 -9.86 0.21
C PRO A 75 -11.60 -10.41 -0.94
N ILE A 76 -10.33 -10.00 -0.96
CA ILE A 76 -9.32 -10.51 -1.90
C ILE A 76 -8.98 -11.95 -1.57
N ILE A 77 -8.89 -12.26 -0.28
CA ILE A 77 -8.61 -13.63 0.16
C ILE A 77 -9.86 -14.46 -0.09
N GLY A 78 -9.69 -15.50 -0.90
CA GLY A 78 -10.72 -16.49 -1.18
C GLY A 78 -10.94 -17.45 0.00
N PRO A 79 -11.97 -18.32 -0.09
CA PRO A 79 -12.11 -19.43 0.83
C PRO A 79 -10.99 -20.46 0.62
N TYR A 80 -10.25 -20.78 1.68
CA TYR A 80 -9.19 -21.79 1.64
C TYR A 80 -9.74 -23.21 1.39
N GLY A 81 -8.95 -24.04 0.72
CA GLY A 81 -9.20 -25.48 0.57
C GLY A 81 -10.29 -25.86 -0.42
N VAL A 82 -10.85 -24.88 -1.17
CA VAL A 82 -11.94 -25.13 -2.14
C VAL A 82 -11.58 -24.69 -3.56
N ASN A 83 -10.28 -24.50 -3.85
CA ASN A 83 -9.75 -24.13 -5.17
C ASN A 83 -10.45 -22.90 -5.75
N LYS A 84 -10.53 -21.82 -4.96
CA LYS A 84 -11.27 -20.60 -5.34
C LYS A 84 -10.58 -19.34 -4.85
N GLU A 85 -10.39 -18.41 -5.77
CA GLU A 85 -9.90 -17.06 -5.50
C GLU A 85 -10.98 -16.13 -4.91
N GLY A 86 -10.55 -14.98 -4.38
CA GLY A 86 -11.44 -13.91 -3.91
C GLY A 86 -11.76 -12.88 -4.99
N SER A 87 -11.63 -11.61 -4.65
CA SER A 87 -11.90 -10.48 -5.56
C SER A 87 -10.79 -10.27 -6.60
N GLY A 88 -11.18 -9.85 -7.80
CA GLY A 88 -10.26 -9.32 -8.81
C GLY A 88 -9.54 -8.03 -8.36
N ASP A 89 -9.96 -7.42 -7.26
CA ASP A 89 -9.19 -6.38 -6.58
C ASP A 89 -7.79 -6.86 -6.16
N MET A 90 -7.54 -8.18 -6.16
CA MET A 90 -6.21 -8.78 -5.94
C MET A 90 -5.11 -8.15 -6.81
N TYR A 91 -5.47 -7.57 -7.96
CA TYR A 91 -4.59 -6.77 -8.79
C TYR A 91 -4.41 -5.34 -8.21
N PRO A 92 -5.30 -4.35 -8.50
CA PRO A 92 -5.00 -2.95 -8.20
C PRO A 92 -4.99 -2.64 -6.71
N LYS A 93 -5.77 -3.34 -5.87
CA LYS A 93 -5.82 -3.07 -4.42
C LYS A 93 -4.61 -3.63 -3.71
N SER A 94 -4.13 -4.82 -4.07
CA SER A 94 -2.87 -5.36 -3.54
C SER A 94 -1.67 -4.52 -3.99
N GLY A 95 -1.62 -4.08 -5.25
CA GLY A 95 -0.58 -3.18 -5.73
C GLY A 95 -0.56 -1.84 -4.97
N ASN A 96 -1.74 -1.31 -4.63
CA ASN A 96 -1.88 -0.10 -3.81
C ASN A 96 -1.53 -0.32 -2.32
N MET A 97 -1.82 -1.51 -1.78
CA MET A 97 -1.37 -1.92 -0.44
C MET A 97 0.17 -1.96 -0.37
N LEU A 98 0.83 -2.63 -1.34
CA LEU A 98 2.28 -2.71 -1.41
C LEU A 98 2.92 -1.32 -1.58
N HIS A 99 2.30 -0.44 -2.35
CA HIS A 99 2.74 0.96 -2.49
C HIS A 99 2.65 1.72 -1.16
N SER A 100 1.54 1.55 -0.44
CA SER A 100 1.34 2.17 0.87
C SER A 100 2.41 1.69 1.87
N ILE A 101 2.75 0.40 1.86
CA ILE A 101 3.82 -0.16 2.68
C ILE A 101 5.19 0.43 2.30
N ARG A 102 5.50 0.55 1.01
CA ARG A 102 6.76 1.19 0.54
C ARG A 102 6.89 2.61 1.06
N HIS A 103 5.84 3.43 0.93
CA HIS A 103 5.86 4.81 1.44
C HIS A 103 5.92 4.87 2.97
N ALA A 104 5.23 3.97 3.65
CA ALA A 104 5.29 3.86 5.11
C ALA A 104 6.68 3.47 5.63
N MET A 105 7.43 2.63 4.89
CA MET A 105 8.83 2.30 5.21
C MET A 105 9.75 3.52 5.06
N ASN A 106 9.47 4.42 4.12
CA ASN A 106 10.31 5.57 3.76
C ASN A 106 11.79 5.19 3.53
N ASP A 107 12.02 4.02 2.97
CA ASP A 107 13.35 3.50 2.66
C ASP A 107 13.26 2.60 1.43
N ASP A 108 13.52 3.20 0.27
CA ASP A 108 13.39 2.51 -1.02
C ASP A 108 14.44 1.40 -1.18
N GLU A 109 15.61 1.50 -0.55
CA GLU A 109 16.58 0.40 -0.62
C GLU A 109 16.15 -0.76 0.25
N LYS A 110 15.72 -0.49 1.49
CA LYS A 110 15.17 -1.53 2.37
C LYS A 110 13.97 -2.25 1.75
N PHE A 111 13.11 -1.51 1.06
CA PHE A 111 11.98 -2.10 0.32
C PHE A 111 12.46 -3.01 -0.82
N ARG A 112 13.47 -2.60 -1.60
CA ARG A 112 14.04 -3.45 -2.65
C ARG A 112 14.77 -4.67 -2.09
N GLU A 113 15.50 -4.51 -1.00
CA GLU A 113 16.15 -5.61 -0.29
C GLU A 113 15.14 -6.63 0.21
N MET A 114 13.99 -6.20 0.71
CA MET A 114 12.88 -7.08 1.09
C MET A 114 12.41 -7.95 -0.08
N LEU A 115 12.20 -7.36 -1.26
CA LEU A 115 11.79 -8.11 -2.47
C LEU A 115 12.86 -9.12 -2.89
N ARG A 116 14.14 -8.71 -2.91
CA ARG A 116 15.27 -9.61 -3.21
C ARG A 116 15.38 -10.74 -2.19
N PHE A 117 15.14 -10.44 -0.92
CA PHE A 117 15.15 -11.41 0.17
C PHE A 117 14.02 -12.44 0.02
N MET A 118 12.80 -12.02 -0.35
CA MET A 118 11.71 -12.94 -0.68
C MET A 118 12.11 -13.89 -1.81
N GLY A 119 12.66 -13.33 -2.91
CA GLY A 119 13.15 -14.11 -4.06
C GLY A 119 14.18 -15.16 -3.67
N LYS A 120 15.09 -14.85 -2.74
CA LYS A 120 16.09 -15.79 -2.24
C LYS A 120 15.49 -16.82 -1.27
N LYS A 121 14.66 -16.38 -0.33
CA LYS A 121 14.12 -17.21 0.76
C LYS A 121 13.12 -18.24 0.24
N PHE A 122 12.26 -17.83 -0.69
CA PHE A 122 11.14 -18.63 -1.21
C PHE A 122 11.38 -19.15 -2.62
N TYR A 123 12.62 -19.15 -3.10
CA TYR A 123 12.98 -19.67 -4.42
C TYR A 123 12.43 -21.10 -4.62
N HIS A 124 11.58 -21.27 -5.64
CA HIS A 124 10.90 -22.52 -6.00
C HIS A 124 10.07 -23.14 -4.87
N GLN A 125 9.41 -22.30 -4.07
CA GLN A 125 8.56 -22.75 -2.97
C GLN A 125 7.12 -22.27 -3.14
N THR A 126 6.22 -23.00 -2.48
CA THR A 126 4.87 -22.51 -2.23
C THR A 126 4.83 -21.78 -0.88
N VAL A 127 4.11 -20.66 -0.83
CA VAL A 127 4.02 -19.78 0.34
C VAL A 127 2.57 -19.44 0.66
N THR A 128 2.30 -19.05 1.90
CA THR A 128 1.01 -18.48 2.30
C THR A 128 1.09 -16.97 2.49
N THR A 129 -0.06 -16.31 2.65
CA THR A 129 -0.11 -14.89 3.06
C THR A 129 0.72 -14.63 4.32
N GLU A 130 0.68 -15.54 5.29
CA GLU A 130 1.40 -15.42 6.56
C GLU A 130 2.93 -15.44 6.36
N ASP A 131 3.45 -16.23 5.43
CA ASP A 131 4.88 -16.26 5.10
C ASP A 131 5.35 -14.89 4.55
N ILE A 132 4.54 -14.29 3.68
CA ILE A 132 4.80 -12.95 3.14
C ILE A 132 4.71 -11.90 4.24
N GLN A 133 3.68 -11.94 5.09
CA GLN A 133 3.52 -11.02 6.22
C GLN A 133 4.71 -11.06 7.19
N GLN A 134 5.29 -12.24 7.45
CA GLN A 134 6.47 -12.37 8.30
C GLN A 134 7.68 -11.64 7.72
N VAL A 135 7.96 -11.82 6.42
CA VAL A 135 9.07 -11.13 5.76
C VAL A 135 8.82 -9.62 5.72
N VAL A 136 7.61 -9.19 5.35
CA VAL A 136 7.29 -7.76 5.35
C VAL A 136 7.42 -7.18 6.76
N SER A 137 6.93 -7.85 7.81
CA SER A 137 7.08 -7.39 9.19
C SER A 137 8.54 -7.23 9.61
N GLN A 138 9.41 -8.18 9.22
CA GLN A 138 10.85 -8.12 9.50
C GLN A 138 11.49 -6.86 8.91
N PHE A 139 11.21 -6.56 7.63
CA PHE A 139 11.74 -5.38 6.96
C PHE A 139 11.02 -4.10 7.36
N PHE A 140 9.74 -4.17 7.72
CA PHE A 140 8.96 -3.02 8.18
C PHE A 140 9.38 -2.57 9.59
N GLY A 141 9.88 -3.50 10.41
CA GLY A 141 10.29 -3.24 11.80
C GLY A 141 9.14 -3.28 12.79
N SER A 142 7.94 -3.67 12.36
CA SER A 142 6.78 -3.91 13.22
C SER A 142 5.81 -4.89 12.54
N ASN A 143 4.86 -5.43 13.30
CA ASN A 143 3.89 -6.39 12.78
C ASN A 143 2.93 -5.72 11.79
N VAL A 144 2.83 -6.23 10.55
CA VAL A 144 1.98 -5.66 9.49
C VAL A 144 0.65 -6.41 9.29
N ASN A 145 0.34 -7.39 10.13
CA ASN A 145 -0.84 -8.27 9.93
C ASN A 145 -2.13 -7.46 9.82
N LYS A 146 -2.29 -6.40 10.60
CA LYS A 146 -3.48 -5.54 10.55
C LYS A 146 -3.57 -4.70 9.28
N ILE A 147 -2.43 -4.33 8.67
CA ILE A 147 -2.39 -3.70 7.34
C ILE A 147 -2.92 -4.70 6.30
N PHE A 148 -2.46 -5.93 6.36
CA PHE A 148 -2.88 -6.98 5.43
C PHE A 148 -4.34 -7.40 5.64
N ASP A 149 -4.78 -7.58 6.89
CA ASP A 149 -6.18 -7.88 7.21
C ASP A 149 -7.10 -6.82 6.62
N GLN A 150 -6.74 -5.54 6.80
CA GLN A 150 -7.49 -4.42 6.26
C GLN A 150 -7.72 -4.54 4.76
N TYR A 151 -6.64 -4.73 3.99
CA TYR A 151 -6.73 -4.67 2.53
C TYR A 151 -7.12 -6.00 1.89
N LEU A 152 -6.74 -7.13 2.48
CA LEU A 152 -6.96 -8.45 1.88
C LEU A 152 -8.23 -9.14 2.37
N ARG A 153 -8.65 -8.87 3.62
CA ARG A 153 -9.74 -9.60 4.28
C ARG A 153 -11.01 -8.75 4.47
N THR A 154 -10.98 -7.47 4.09
CA THR A 154 -12.15 -6.59 4.16
C THR A 154 -12.35 -5.81 2.87
N THR A 155 -13.58 -5.31 2.67
CA THR A 155 -13.93 -4.35 1.63
C THR A 155 -13.80 -2.89 2.10
N GLN A 156 -13.46 -2.66 3.37
CA GLN A 156 -13.35 -1.32 3.93
C GLN A 156 -12.11 -0.60 3.37
N VAL A 157 -12.28 0.69 3.07
CA VAL A 157 -11.18 1.59 2.74
C VAL A 157 -10.93 2.48 3.96
N PRO A 158 -9.73 2.42 4.59
CA PRO A 158 -9.43 3.24 5.74
C PRO A 158 -9.59 4.72 5.42
N VAL A 159 -10.16 5.47 6.36
CA VAL A 159 -10.29 6.91 6.30
C VAL A 159 -9.27 7.52 7.26
N PHE A 160 -8.29 8.24 6.72
CA PHE A 160 -7.45 9.16 7.48
C PHE A 160 -8.25 10.43 7.76
N GLU A 161 -8.82 10.49 8.95
CA GLU A 161 -9.58 11.65 9.43
C GLU A 161 -8.63 12.62 10.13
N TYR A 162 -8.73 13.91 9.81
CA TYR A 162 -7.89 14.93 10.42
C TYR A 162 -8.67 16.20 10.78
N ALA A 163 -8.16 16.94 11.74
CA ALA A 163 -8.60 18.28 12.11
C ALA A 163 -7.39 19.17 12.43
N ILE A 164 -7.51 20.45 12.14
CA ILE A 164 -6.46 21.45 12.37
C ILE A 164 -6.99 22.51 13.34
N SER A 165 -6.21 22.87 14.35
CA SER A 165 -6.56 23.94 15.28
C SER A 165 -6.72 25.29 14.59
N ALA A 166 -7.47 26.21 15.20
CA ALA A 166 -7.74 27.53 14.62
C ALA A 166 -6.46 28.34 14.34
N ASP A 167 -5.44 28.21 15.19
CA ASP A 167 -4.11 28.82 15.03
C ASP A 167 -3.18 28.03 14.09
N LYS A 168 -3.64 26.89 13.57
CA LYS A 168 -2.93 26.00 12.63
C LYS A 168 -1.63 25.41 13.18
N THR A 169 -1.51 25.31 14.50
CA THR A 169 -0.34 24.73 15.18
C THR A 169 -0.56 23.30 15.63
N LYS A 170 -1.78 22.75 15.55
CA LYS A 170 -2.07 21.37 15.99
C LYS A 170 -2.86 20.61 14.95
N LEU A 171 -2.26 19.54 14.43
CA LEU A 171 -2.91 18.54 13.60
C LEU A 171 -3.37 17.38 14.48
N SER A 172 -4.67 17.24 14.66
CA SER A 172 -5.26 16.03 15.23
C SER A 172 -5.64 15.08 14.11
N TYR A 173 -5.37 13.78 14.26
CA TYR A 173 -5.67 12.78 13.24
C TYR A 173 -5.97 11.40 13.84
N ARG A 174 -6.67 10.55 13.08
CA ARG A 174 -6.94 9.15 13.40
C ARG A 174 -7.28 8.35 12.13
N TYR A 175 -7.22 7.03 12.21
CA TYR A 175 -7.91 6.17 11.24
C TYR A 175 -9.33 5.84 11.69
N THR A 176 -10.27 5.86 10.76
CA THR A 176 -11.65 5.36 10.90
C THR A 176 -12.00 4.46 9.71
N ASN A 177 -13.15 3.77 9.75
CA ASN A 177 -13.56 2.80 8.71
C ASN A 177 -12.46 1.76 8.39
N CYS A 178 -11.83 1.25 9.45
CA CYS A 178 -10.76 0.28 9.39
C CYS A 178 -10.90 -0.76 10.49
N VAL A 179 -10.22 -1.90 10.33
CA VAL A 179 -10.16 -2.96 11.35
C VAL A 179 -9.51 -2.45 12.63
N ASP A 180 -9.91 -3.05 13.75
CA ASP A 180 -9.29 -2.77 15.04
C ASP A 180 -7.80 -3.13 15.02
N GLY A 181 -6.97 -2.18 15.45
CA GLY A 181 -5.52 -2.30 15.45
C GLY A 181 -4.86 -2.01 14.10
N PHE A 182 -5.60 -1.45 13.12
CA PHE A 182 -5.00 -1.01 11.85
C PHE A 182 -3.83 -0.06 12.12
N ASN A 183 -2.65 -0.43 11.62
CA ASN A 183 -1.39 0.12 12.07
C ASN A 183 -0.47 0.65 10.95
N LEU A 184 -1.03 1.20 9.86
CA LEU A 184 -0.24 1.80 8.77
C LEU A 184 0.26 3.22 9.15
N PRO A 185 1.55 3.45 9.43
CA PRO A 185 2.06 4.81 9.61
C PRO A 185 2.05 5.59 8.29
N ILE A 186 1.92 6.91 8.40
CA ILE A 186 2.04 7.82 7.26
C ILE A 186 3.34 8.61 7.42
N PHE A 187 4.25 8.43 6.48
CA PHE A 187 5.44 9.26 6.34
C PHE A 187 5.23 10.30 5.25
N LEU A 188 5.55 11.57 5.54
CA LEU A 188 5.41 12.69 4.62
C LEU A 188 6.72 13.45 4.48
N HIS A 189 7.03 13.86 3.25
CA HIS A 189 8.10 14.81 2.99
C HIS A 189 7.52 16.22 3.03
N THR A 190 7.85 16.98 4.06
CA THR A 190 7.43 18.39 4.17
C THR A 190 8.58 19.30 3.73
N SER A 191 8.26 20.58 3.47
CA SER A 191 9.26 21.62 3.20
C SER A 191 10.32 21.77 4.32
N LYS A 192 10.04 21.25 5.52
CA LYS A 192 10.93 21.32 6.70
C LYS A 192 11.52 19.96 7.10
N GLY A 193 11.36 18.94 6.27
CA GLY A 193 11.90 17.59 6.50
C GLY A 193 10.82 16.50 6.62
N GLY A 194 11.24 15.31 7.05
CA GLY A 194 10.37 14.16 7.22
C GLY A 194 9.42 14.28 8.41
N LEU A 195 8.15 13.93 8.20
CA LEU A 195 7.13 13.88 9.23
C LEU A 195 6.52 12.47 9.28
N LEU A 196 6.69 11.79 10.40
CA LEU A 196 6.01 10.54 10.70
C LEU A 196 4.75 10.80 11.54
N LEU A 197 3.61 10.35 11.01
CA LEU A 197 2.33 10.24 11.69
C LEU A 197 2.14 8.78 12.09
N GLY A 198 2.14 8.53 13.40
CA GLY A 198 2.02 7.19 13.95
C GLY A 198 0.61 6.62 13.75
N PRO A 199 0.44 5.30 13.70
CA PRO A 199 -0.87 4.76 13.44
C PRO A 199 -1.68 4.60 14.74
N GLU A 200 -2.86 5.23 14.80
CA GLU A 200 -3.87 4.95 15.83
C GLU A 200 -5.25 4.78 15.17
N SER A 201 -5.79 3.57 15.21
CA SER A 201 -7.17 3.29 14.82
C SER A 201 -8.13 3.77 15.90
N ASN A 202 -9.16 4.53 15.53
CA ASN A 202 -10.27 4.96 16.39
C ASN A 202 -9.89 5.82 17.62
N LYS A 203 -8.64 6.32 17.69
CA LYS A 203 -8.17 7.22 18.74
C LYS A 203 -7.45 8.41 18.13
N TRP A 204 -7.81 9.61 18.60
CA TRP A 204 -7.16 10.84 18.17
C TRP A 204 -5.73 10.92 18.67
N ASN A 205 -4.80 11.10 17.74
CA ASN A 205 -3.44 11.52 18.01
C ASN A 205 -3.29 13.01 17.63
N THR A 206 -2.34 13.72 18.22
CA THR A 206 -2.08 15.13 17.92
C THR A 206 -0.61 15.36 17.65
N LYS A 207 -0.32 16.04 16.55
CA LYS A 207 1.01 16.51 16.18
C LYS A 207 1.05 18.02 16.26
N GLU A 208 2.00 18.53 17.04
CA GLU A 208 2.35 19.94 17.03
C GLU A 208 3.06 20.28 15.70
N LEU A 209 2.60 21.36 15.09
CA LEU A 209 3.09 21.94 13.85
C LEU A 209 3.71 23.30 14.17
N LYS A 210 4.80 23.65 13.50
CA LYS A 210 5.35 25.01 13.64
C LYS A 210 4.44 25.99 12.88
N PRO A 211 4.39 27.27 13.31
CA PRO A 211 3.67 28.30 12.57
C PRO A 211 4.04 28.29 11.08
N GLY A 212 3.01 28.23 10.22
CA GLY A 212 3.14 28.19 8.76
C GLY A 212 3.28 26.79 8.14
N ASP A 213 3.56 25.73 8.90
CA ASP A 213 3.74 24.37 8.35
C ASP A 213 2.49 23.88 7.62
N TRP A 214 1.32 24.22 8.15
CA TRP A 214 0.04 23.85 7.56
C TRP A 214 -0.14 24.35 6.13
N ALA A 215 0.39 25.53 5.80
CA ALA A 215 0.23 26.13 4.47
C ALA A 215 0.85 25.29 3.35
N THR A 216 1.89 24.51 3.68
CA THR A 216 2.56 23.60 2.75
C THR A 216 2.38 22.13 3.14
N PHE A 217 1.39 21.82 3.97
CA PHE A 217 1.19 20.45 4.44
C PHE A 217 0.70 19.55 3.29
N PRO A 218 1.39 18.44 2.99
CA PRO A 218 1.17 17.65 1.78
C PRO A 218 -0.03 16.68 1.92
N LEU A 219 -1.23 17.18 2.25
CA LEU A 219 -2.43 16.33 2.40
C LEU A 219 -2.71 15.48 1.15
N LYS A 220 -2.49 16.04 -0.04
CA LYS A 220 -2.68 15.33 -1.32
C LYS A 220 -1.71 14.15 -1.48
N GLU A 221 -0.54 14.17 -0.83
CA GLU A 221 0.39 13.06 -0.86
C GLU A 221 -0.10 11.89 -0.02
N ILE A 222 -0.84 12.14 1.08
CA ILE A 222 -1.50 11.07 1.84
C ILE A 222 -2.43 10.29 0.92
N GLU A 223 -3.34 11.02 0.25
CA GLU A 223 -4.31 10.41 -0.64
C GLU A 223 -3.64 9.72 -1.84
N LYS A 224 -2.59 10.29 -2.42
CA LYS A 224 -1.92 9.71 -3.60
C LYS A 224 -1.06 8.49 -3.27
N ASN A 225 -0.31 8.55 -2.16
CA ASN A 225 0.75 7.57 -1.87
C ASN A 225 0.26 6.44 -0.96
N PHE A 226 -0.81 6.64 -0.20
CA PHE A 226 -1.40 5.64 0.69
C PHE A 226 -2.83 5.33 0.24
N TYR A 227 -3.22 4.06 0.26
CA TYR A 227 -4.56 3.65 -0.15
C TYR A 227 -5.59 3.88 0.96
N VAL A 228 -5.81 5.15 1.24
CA VAL A 228 -6.72 5.65 2.27
C VAL A 228 -7.55 6.79 1.67
N GLN A 229 -8.74 7.01 2.22
CA GLN A 229 -9.51 8.22 1.98
C GLN A 229 -9.05 9.30 2.96
N VAL A 230 -8.95 10.55 2.51
CA VAL A 230 -8.59 11.67 3.38
C VAL A 230 -9.83 12.50 3.65
N LYS A 231 -10.18 12.69 4.93
CA LYS A 231 -11.39 13.43 5.33
C LYS A 231 -11.05 14.45 6.40
N GLN A 232 -11.51 15.68 6.21
CA GLN A 232 -11.48 16.69 7.27
C GLN A 232 -12.66 16.45 8.23
N GLY A 233 -12.36 16.23 9.49
CA GLY A 233 -13.33 16.10 10.58
C GLY A 233 -13.57 17.42 11.31
N SER A 234 -14.44 17.35 12.31
CA SER A 234 -14.62 18.40 13.34
C SER A 234 -14.14 17.82 14.67
N LEU A 235 -13.40 18.62 15.45
CA LEU A 235 -13.01 18.30 16.82
C LEU A 235 -14.17 18.52 17.78
#